data_AF-A0A0Q9YJ96-F1
#
_entry.id   AF-A0A0Q9YJ96-F1
#
_cell.length_a   1.000
_cell.length_b   1.000
_cell.length_c   1.000
_cell.angle_alpha   90.00
_cell.angle_beta   90.00
_cell.angle_gamma   90.00
#
_symmetry.space_group_name_H-M   'P 1'
#
loop_
_entity.id
_entity.type
_entity.pdbx_description
1 polymer ?
#
loop_
_entity_poly.entity_id
_entity_poly.type
_entity_poly.pdbx_seq_one_letter_code
_entity_poly.pdbx_strand_id
1 'polypeptide(L)'
;MVAKQLKKKTITTTSSFNLASFVKQANSLKQPLSLMPFANEKANNKTPYIDFKLADYFQLIDETGRILRDGKRGAIPDNLAPILDRLQLSANGWMNMVLDLEKNFFHAVGNSIILVDFGSQHRERKPKGYHAAKKCYL
;
A
#
# COMPACT_ATOMS: atom_id res chain seq x y z
N MET A 1 32.72 30.40 -30.20
CA MET A 1 31.46 29.79 -29.72
C MET A 1 31.75 29.07 -28.41
N VAL A 2 31.31 29.62 -27.27
CA VAL A 2 31.50 28.99 -25.96
C VAL A 2 30.23 28.22 -25.60
N ALA A 3 30.33 26.89 -25.54
CA ALA A 3 29.26 26.04 -25.07
C ALA A 3 29.06 26.26 -23.55
N LYS A 4 27.94 26.90 -23.17
CA LYS A 4 27.48 26.95 -21.78
C LYS A 4 27.14 25.52 -21.33
N GLN A 5 27.99 24.93 -20.49
CA GLN A 5 27.61 23.73 -19.75
C GLN A 5 26.45 24.06 -18.81
N LEU A 6 25.29 23.44 -19.06
CA LEU A 6 24.16 23.43 -18.16
C LEU A 6 24.54 22.61 -16.91
N LYS A 7 24.71 23.30 -15.78
CA LYS A 7 24.86 22.65 -14.47
C LYS A 7 23.62 21.79 -14.21
N LYS A 8 23.77 20.47 -14.23
CA LYS A 8 22.77 19.54 -13.72
C LYS A 8 22.61 19.82 -12.23
N LYS A 9 21.53 20.51 -11.86
CA LYS A 9 21.16 20.70 -10.46
C LYS A 9 20.73 19.33 -9.93
N THR A 10 21.61 18.64 -9.23
CA THR A 10 21.28 17.44 -8.48
C THR A 10 20.21 17.85 -7.47
N ILE A 11 18.96 17.45 -7.72
CA ILE A 11 17.87 17.65 -6.77
C ILE A 11 18.04 16.58 -5.69
N THR A 12 18.94 16.84 -4.73
CA THR A 12 18.90 16.19 -3.42
C THR A 12 17.65 16.69 -2.71
N THR A 13 16.53 16.01 -2.92
CA THR A 13 15.32 16.22 -2.12
C THR A 13 15.06 14.97 -1.30
N THR A 14 15.89 14.79 -0.28
CA THR A 14 15.42 14.19 0.96
C THR A 14 14.61 15.27 1.68
N SER A 15 13.43 15.58 1.15
CA SER A 15 12.41 16.27 1.95
C SER A 15 11.97 15.24 2.96
N SER A 16 12.53 15.29 4.16
CA SER A 16 12.24 14.37 5.25
C SER A 16 10.74 14.33 5.50
N PHE A 17 10.08 13.28 5.04
CA PHE A 17 8.70 13.01 5.39
C PHE A 17 8.64 12.79 6.90
N ASN A 18 8.01 13.70 7.65
CA ASN A 18 7.90 13.59 9.09
C ASN A 18 6.75 12.66 9.45
N LEU A 19 7.01 11.34 9.36
CA LEU A 19 6.04 10.28 9.63
C LEU A 19 5.40 10.42 11.02
N ALA A 20 6.19 10.80 12.04
CA ALA A 20 5.71 10.93 13.41
C ALA A 20 4.67 12.03 13.57
N SER A 21 4.88 13.21 12.95
CA SER A 21 3.90 14.29 13.00
C SER A 21 2.61 13.94 12.25
N PHE A 22 2.72 13.24 11.12
CA PHE A 22 1.54 12.80 10.36
C PHE A 22 0.73 11.75 11.12
N VAL A 23 1.37 10.74 11.71
CA VAL A 23 0.69 9.75 12.55
C VAL A 23 0.00 10.43 13.73
N LYS A 24 0.68 11.36 14.41
CA LYS A 24 0.08 12.12 15.52
C LYS A 24 -1.14 12.94 15.08
N GLN A 25 -1.05 13.61 13.93
CA GLN A 25 -2.15 14.38 13.37
C GLN A 25 -3.32 13.46 12.97
N ALA A 26 -3.05 12.39 12.23
CA ALA A 26 -4.07 11.44 11.80
C ALA A 26 -4.81 10.82 12.99
N ASN A 27 -4.09 10.42 14.03
CA ASN A 27 -4.68 9.89 15.27
C ASN A 27 -5.45 10.95 16.09
N SER A 28 -5.22 12.25 15.86
CA SER A 28 -5.99 13.32 16.50
C SER A 28 -7.32 13.56 15.79
N LEU A 29 -7.45 13.13 14.53
CA LEU A 29 -8.69 13.16 13.79
C LEU A 29 -9.59 12.03 14.27
N LYS A 30 -10.88 12.31 14.40
CA LYS A 30 -11.86 11.28 14.79
C LYS A 30 -12.12 10.38 13.58
N GLN A 31 -11.63 9.14 13.62
CA GLN A 31 -11.95 8.14 12.61
C GLN A 31 -13.48 7.92 12.53
N PRO A 32 -14.07 7.83 11.32
CA PRO A 32 -15.49 7.48 11.17
C PRO A 32 -15.83 6.14 11.82
N LEU A 33 -16.95 6.08 12.55
CA LEU A 33 -17.37 4.87 13.27
C LEU A 33 -17.68 3.67 12.34
N SER A 34 -17.93 3.93 11.06
CA SER A 34 -18.17 2.90 10.04
C SER A 34 -16.89 2.21 9.55
N LEU A 35 -15.71 2.76 9.85
CA LEU A 35 -14.42 2.22 9.41
C LEU A 35 -13.70 1.56 10.58
N MET A 36 -13.08 0.42 10.33
CA MET A 36 -12.28 -0.30 11.32
C MET A 36 -10.96 0.44 11.59
N PRO A 37 -10.57 0.68 12.85
CA PRO A 37 -9.32 1.38 13.18
C PRO A 37 -8.08 0.54 12.89
N PHE A 38 -6.94 1.20 12.69
CA PHE A 38 -5.65 0.52 12.64
C PHE A 38 -5.19 0.09 14.04
N ALA A 39 -4.34 -0.94 14.13
CA ALA A 39 -3.87 -1.54 15.39
C ALA A 39 -3.15 -0.58 16.36
N ASN A 40 -2.70 0.56 15.86
CA ASN A 40 -1.99 1.59 16.63
C ASN A 40 -2.91 2.68 17.21
N GLU A 41 -4.22 2.63 16.96
CA GLU A 41 -5.17 3.27 17.85
C GLU A 41 -5.18 2.53 19.19
N LYS A 42 -5.63 3.17 20.27
CA LYS A 42 -5.80 2.49 21.57
C LYS A 42 -6.90 1.43 21.41
N ALA A 43 -6.52 0.26 20.91
CA ALA A 43 -7.39 -0.88 20.77
C ALA A 43 -7.88 -1.23 22.17
N ASN A 44 -9.12 -0.86 22.47
CA ASN A 44 -9.80 -1.50 23.55
C ASN A 44 -10.11 -2.93 23.06
N ASN A 45 -9.98 -3.93 23.93
CA ASN A 45 -10.19 -5.34 23.56
C ASN A 45 -11.60 -5.66 23.00
N LYS A 46 -12.49 -4.66 22.89
CA LYS A 46 -13.87 -4.80 22.46
C LYS A 46 -14.10 -4.39 21.00
N THR A 47 -13.22 -3.58 20.40
CA THR A 47 -13.37 -3.15 19.00
C THR A 47 -12.41 -3.91 18.09
N PRO A 48 -12.89 -4.54 17.00
CA PRO A 48 -12.01 -5.11 15.99
C PRO A 48 -11.15 -4.02 15.37
N TYR A 49 -9.93 -4.37 14.98
CA TYR A 49 -8.96 -3.47 14.36
C TYR A 49 -8.29 -4.16 13.17
N ILE A 50 -7.81 -3.36 12.23
CA ILE A 50 -6.95 -3.81 11.14
C ILE A 50 -5.58 -4.07 11.75
N ASP A 51 -5.07 -5.31 11.64
CA ASP A 51 -3.75 -5.70 12.11
C ASP A 51 -2.64 -5.15 11.19
N PHE A 52 -2.55 -3.82 11.13
CA PHE A 52 -1.60 -3.06 10.36
C PHE A 52 -1.39 -1.72 11.05
N LYS A 53 -0.15 -1.23 11.10
CA LYS A 53 0.15 0.06 11.74
C LYS A 53 -0.09 1.19 10.76
N LEU A 54 -0.73 2.27 11.19
CA LEU A 54 -0.92 3.49 10.38
C LEU A 54 0.41 4.08 9.90
N ALA A 55 1.46 3.97 10.72
CA ALA A 55 2.79 4.41 10.33
C ALA A 55 3.33 3.62 9.13
N ASP A 56 3.17 2.29 9.16
CA ASP A 56 3.57 1.39 8.07
C ASP A 56 2.75 1.67 6.81
N TYR A 57 1.45 1.98 6.95
CA TYR A 57 0.59 2.40 5.85
C TYR A 57 1.08 3.67 5.17
N PHE A 58 1.36 4.73 5.94
CA PHE A 58 1.86 5.98 5.36
C PHE A 58 3.21 5.81 4.69
N GLN A 59 4.11 5.02 5.29
CA GLN A 59 5.41 4.73 4.70
C GLN A 59 5.25 3.98 3.37
N LEU A 60 4.40 2.94 3.33
CA LEU A 60 4.13 2.17 2.12
C LEU A 60 3.57 3.05 1.00
N ILE A 61 2.58 3.89 1.31
CA ILE A 61 1.93 4.76 0.32
C ILE A 61 2.84 5.90 -0.16
N ASP A 62 3.62 6.53 0.73
CA ASP A 62 4.57 7.59 0.33
C ASP A 62 5.61 7.05 -0.65
N GLU A 63 6.23 5.91 -0.33
CA GLU A 63 7.20 5.26 -1.22
C GLU A 63 6.55 4.80 -2.52
N THR A 64 5.35 4.22 -2.46
CA THR A 64 4.60 3.83 -3.66
C THR A 64 4.32 5.04 -4.57
N GLY A 65 3.89 6.17 -4.00
CA GLY A 65 3.66 7.40 -4.74
C GLY A 65 4.94 7.98 -5.36
N ARG A 66 6.08 7.87 -4.67
CA ARG A 66 7.39 8.28 -5.20
C ARG A 66 7.83 7.44 -6.39
N ILE A 67 7.56 6.14 -6.37
CA ILE A 67 7.85 5.20 -7.46
C ILE A 67 6.95 5.46 -8.67
N LEU A 68 5.67 5.75 -8.44
CA LEU A 68 4.69 5.98 -9.51
C LEU A 68 4.85 7.31 -10.23
N ARG A 69 5.53 8.30 -9.62
CA ARG A 69 5.70 9.63 -10.20
C ARG A 69 6.52 9.58 -11.50
N ASP A 70 5.99 10.21 -12.55
CA ASP A 70 6.64 10.32 -13.86
C ASP A 70 8.09 10.83 -13.74
N GLY A 71 9.01 10.10 -14.37
CA GLY A 71 10.45 10.39 -14.37
C GLY A 71 11.28 9.65 -13.31
N LYS A 72 10.67 8.83 -12.44
CA LYS A 72 11.37 7.95 -11.49
C LYS A 72 10.77 6.55 -11.46
N ARG A 73 10.87 5.80 -12.56
CA ARG A 73 10.64 4.34 -12.51
C ARG A 73 11.71 3.71 -11.61
N GLY A 74 11.35 3.42 -10.37
CA GLY A 74 12.19 2.79 -9.36
C GLY A 74 11.65 1.42 -8.95
N ALA A 75 12.50 0.63 -8.28
CA ALA A 75 12.05 -0.54 -7.55
C ALA A 75 11.47 -0.11 -6.20
N ILE A 76 10.61 -0.95 -5.60
CA ILE A 76 10.25 -0.79 -4.19
C ILE A 76 11.54 -0.90 -3.36
N PRO A 77 11.85 0.06 -2.49
CA PRO A 77 13.07 -0.01 -1.70
C PRO A 77 13.00 -1.15 -0.67
N ASP A 78 14.17 -1.72 -0.34
CA ASP A 78 14.29 -2.88 0.54
C ASP A 78 13.72 -2.64 1.95
N ASN A 79 13.64 -1.37 2.38
CA ASN A 79 13.05 -0.99 3.66
C ASN A 79 11.55 -1.30 3.75
N LEU A 80 10.84 -1.46 2.61
CA LEU A 80 9.43 -1.86 2.58
C LEU A 80 9.24 -3.38 2.56
N ALA A 81 10.29 -4.17 2.31
CA ALA A 81 10.16 -5.63 2.27
C ALA A 81 9.50 -6.22 3.54
N PRO A 82 9.86 -5.79 4.78
CA PRO A 82 9.20 -6.30 5.98
C PRO A 82 7.71 -5.93 6.09
N ILE A 83 7.27 -4.86 5.43
CA ILE A 83 5.85 -4.48 5.39
C ILE A 83 5.12 -5.38 4.40
N LEU A 84 5.69 -5.58 3.21
CA LEU A 84 5.10 -6.40 2.16
C LEU A 84 5.07 -7.90 2.52
N ASP A 85 6.10 -8.41 3.18
CA ASP A 85 6.16 -9.80 3.65
C ASP A 85 5.04 -10.09 4.66
N ARG A 86 4.77 -9.16 5.59
CA ARG A 86 3.65 -9.26 6.54
C ARG A 86 2.29 -9.27 5.84
N LEU A 87 2.17 -8.55 4.73
CA LEU A 87 0.96 -8.53 3.89
C LEU A 87 0.90 -9.73 2.93
N GLN A 88 1.92 -10.60 2.94
CA GLN A 88 2.09 -11.70 2.00
C GLN A 88 2.06 -11.22 0.55
N LEU A 89 2.76 -10.13 0.24
CA LEU A 89 2.82 -9.53 -1.09
C LEU A 89 4.26 -9.50 -1.59
N SER A 90 4.46 -9.84 -2.85
CA SER A 90 5.73 -9.54 -3.51
C SER A 90 5.80 -8.06 -3.90
N ALA A 91 7.00 -7.49 -4.02
CA ALA A 91 7.16 -6.11 -4.47
C ALA A 91 6.51 -5.84 -5.84
N ASN A 92 6.76 -6.72 -6.81
CA ASN A 92 6.11 -6.64 -8.13
C ASN A 92 4.60 -6.86 -8.03
N GLY A 93 4.17 -7.76 -7.14
CA GLY A 93 2.77 -8.01 -6.85
C GLY A 93 2.04 -6.77 -6.34
N TRP A 94 2.64 -6.07 -5.38
CA TRP A 94 2.12 -4.80 -4.87
C TRP A 94 2.02 -3.74 -5.97
N MET A 95 3.08 -3.53 -6.77
CA MET A 95 3.04 -2.53 -7.84
C MET A 95 1.97 -2.84 -8.88
N ASN A 96 1.86 -4.09 -9.32
CA ASN A 96 0.82 -4.52 -10.26
C ASN A 96 -0.59 -4.34 -9.68
N MET A 97 -0.75 -4.59 -8.38
CA MET A 97 -2.01 -4.40 -7.69
C MET A 97 -2.39 -2.92 -7.61
N VAL A 98 -1.48 -2.04 -7.21
CA VAL A 98 -1.77 -0.60 -7.06
C VAL A 98 -2.06 0.06 -8.42
N LEU A 99 -1.32 -0.32 -9.47
CA LEU A 99 -1.48 0.25 -10.81
C LEU A 99 -2.77 -0.13 -11.51
N ASP A 100 -3.21 -1.38 -11.33
CA ASP A 100 -4.32 -1.96 -12.09
C ASP A 100 -5.39 -2.56 -11.17
N LEU A 101 -5.55 -2.00 -9.96
CA LEU A 101 -6.45 -2.54 -8.93
C LEU A 101 -7.86 -2.76 -9.47
N GLU A 102 -8.45 -1.70 -10.02
CA GLU A 102 -9.83 -1.70 -10.54
C GLU A 102 -9.99 -2.49 -11.85
N LYS A 103 -8.89 -2.76 -12.56
CA LYS A 103 -8.90 -3.63 -13.75
C LYS A 103 -8.83 -5.11 -13.36
N ASN A 104 -8.07 -5.40 -12.32
CA ASN A 104 -7.75 -6.77 -11.90
C ASN A 104 -8.76 -7.30 -10.88
N PHE A 105 -9.34 -6.45 -10.05
CA PHE A 105 -10.30 -6.79 -9.00
C PHE A 105 -11.60 -6.02 -9.17
N PHE A 106 -12.69 -6.52 -8.56
CA PHE A 106 -14.01 -5.91 -8.72
C PHE A 106 -14.78 -5.86 -7.39
N HIS A 107 -15.28 -6.99 -6.91
CA HIS A 107 -16.05 -7.05 -5.66
C HIS A 107 -15.18 -7.15 -4.40
N ALA A 108 -14.02 -7.81 -4.51
CA ALA A 108 -13.13 -8.08 -3.40
C ALA A 108 -11.67 -8.17 -3.86
N VAL A 109 -10.75 -7.90 -2.93
CA VAL A 109 -9.29 -8.00 -3.09
C VAL A 109 -8.75 -8.81 -1.90
N GLY A 110 -7.82 -9.72 -2.16
CA GLY A 110 -7.23 -10.53 -1.09
C GLY A 110 -6.45 -11.73 -1.62
N ASN A 111 -5.84 -12.50 -0.71
CA ASN A 111 -5.20 -13.77 -1.05
C ASN A 111 -6.21 -14.68 -1.76
N SER A 112 -5.73 -15.45 -2.74
CA SER A 112 -6.58 -16.32 -3.57
C SER A 112 -7.45 -17.30 -2.78
N ILE A 113 -7.00 -17.77 -1.60
CA ILE A 113 -7.77 -18.66 -0.73
C ILE A 113 -8.99 -17.94 -0.16
N ILE A 114 -8.77 -16.75 0.42
CA ILE A 114 -9.83 -15.93 1.02
C ILE A 114 -10.82 -15.45 -0.05
N LEU A 115 -10.33 -15.12 -1.26
CA LEU A 115 -11.20 -14.77 -2.37
C LEU A 115 -12.12 -15.92 -2.78
N VAL A 116 -11.61 -17.15 -2.86
CA VAL A 116 -12.47 -18.31 -3.19
C VAL A 116 -13.54 -18.51 -2.12
N ASP A 117 -13.20 -18.36 -0.85
CA ASP A 117 -14.17 -18.43 0.25
C ASP A 117 -15.25 -17.33 0.11
N PHE A 118 -14.84 -16.07 -0.10
CA PHE A 118 -15.75 -14.97 -0.39
C PHE A 118 -16.69 -15.26 -1.57
N GLY A 119 -16.14 -15.78 -2.67
CA GLY A 119 -16.92 -16.15 -3.86
C GLY A 119 -17.97 -17.21 -3.57
N SER A 120 -17.61 -18.23 -2.79
CA SER A 120 -18.51 -19.33 -2.43
C SER A 120 -19.77 -18.83 -1.70
N GLN A 121 -19.60 -17.83 -0.82
CA GLN A 121 -20.69 -17.19 -0.08
C GLN A 121 -21.62 -16.35 -0.97
N HIS A 122 -21.12 -15.89 -2.13
CA HIS A 122 -21.83 -15.05 -3.09
C HIS A 122 -22.22 -15.79 -4.38
N ARG A 123 -22.20 -17.13 -4.37
CA ARG A 123 -22.50 -18.01 -5.53
C ARG A 123 -21.56 -17.83 -6.74
N GLU A 124 -20.36 -17.32 -6.51
CA GLU A 124 -19.29 -17.22 -7.50
C GLU A 124 -18.22 -18.29 -7.25
N ARG A 125 -18.09 -19.28 -8.15
CA ARG A 125 -17.05 -20.33 -8.00
C ARG A 125 -15.62 -19.80 -8.02
N LYS A 126 -15.40 -18.70 -8.75
CA LYS A 126 -14.09 -18.09 -8.92
C LYS A 126 -14.27 -16.59 -9.10
N PRO A 127 -14.06 -15.80 -8.04
CA PRO A 127 -14.25 -14.36 -8.14
C PRO A 127 -13.30 -13.73 -9.15
N LYS A 128 -13.76 -12.64 -9.74
CA LYS A 128 -12.90 -11.75 -10.53
C LYS A 128 -11.72 -11.31 -9.66
N GLY A 129 -10.52 -11.37 -10.23
CA GLY A 129 -9.27 -11.10 -9.51
C GLY A 129 -8.56 -12.30 -8.91
N TYR A 130 -9.12 -13.52 -8.96
CA TYR A 130 -8.42 -14.72 -8.51
C TYR A 130 -7.02 -14.89 -9.14
N HIS A 131 -6.90 -14.69 -10.45
CA HIS A 131 -5.62 -14.82 -11.14
C HIS A 131 -4.64 -13.71 -10.81
N ALA A 132 -5.14 -12.49 -10.57
CA ALA A 132 -4.33 -11.38 -10.09
C ALA A 132 -3.83 -11.67 -8.68
N ALA A 133 -4.69 -12.17 -7.80
CA ALA A 133 -4.34 -12.56 -6.44
C ALA A 133 -3.22 -13.61 -6.43
N LYS A 134 -3.27 -14.66 -7.25
CA LYS A 134 -2.18 -15.66 -7.32
C LYS A 134 -0.84 -15.09 -7.81
N LYS A 135 -0.85 -13.96 -8.51
CA LYS A 135 0.37 -13.29 -8.99
C LYS A 135 0.90 -12.28 -7.99
N CYS A 136 0.02 -11.65 -7.22
CA CYS A 136 0.39 -10.58 -6.30
C CYS A 136 0.77 -11.09 -4.91
N TYR A 137 0.01 -12.06 -4.39
CA TYR A 137 0.21 -12.63 -3.07
C TYR A 137 1.19 -13.81 -3.09
N LEU A 138 1.99 -13.92 -2.03
CA LEU A 138 2.95 -15.00 -1.76
C LEU A 138 2.24 -16.24 -1.21
#